data_AF-A0AAD0AQT3-F1
#
_entry.id   AF-A0AAD0AQT3-F1
#
_cell.length_a   1.000
_cell.length_b   1.000
_cell.length_c   1.000
_cell.angle_alpha   90.00
_cell.angle_beta   90.00
_cell.angle_gamma   90.00
#
_symmetry.space_group_name_H-M   'P 1'
#
loop_
_entity.id
_entity.type
_entity.pdbx_description
1 polymer ?
#
loop_
_entity_poly.entity_id
_entity_poly.type
_entity_poly.pdbx_seq_one_letter_code
_entity_poly.pdbx_strand_id
1 'polypeptide(L)'
;MGKISGILKIKSIFNNFLEEKWVARQELIEAYIECCKKRKKIESVEVSKGLDGHDGAKLKQITLDFIEKGKEIMKKYQIDGIDFSREEMFKIEKSIF
;
A
#
# COMPACT_ATOMS: atom_id res chain seq x y z
N MET A 1 4.22 -46.30 7.01
CA MET A 1 4.97 -45.05 6.83
C MET A 1 4.08 -44.10 6.01
N GLY A 2 3.57 -43.00 6.57
CA GLY A 2 2.61 -42.17 5.82
C GLY A 2 2.27 -40.78 6.39
N LYS A 3 2.70 -40.45 7.61
CA LYS A 3 2.33 -39.17 8.26
C LYS A 3 3.31 -38.01 8.02
N ILE A 4 4.54 -38.28 7.58
CA ILE A 4 5.61 -37.27 7.44
C ILE A 4 5.42 -36.39 6.18
N SER A 5 4.82 -36.95 5.11
CA SER A 5 4.60 -36.23 3.84
C SER A 5 3.61 -35.07 3.97
N GLY A 6 2.56 -35.21 4.78
CA GLY A 6 1.54 -34.17 4.96
C GLY A 6 2.04 -32.94 5.72
N ILE A 7 2.85 -33.14 6.76
CA ILE A 7 3.41 -32.05 7.58
C ILE A 7 4.36 -31.18 6.75
N LEU A 8 5.17 -31.79 5.89
CA LEU A 8 6.10 -31.06 5.02
C LEU A 8 5.36 -30.20 3.98
N LYS A 9 4.27 -30.71 3.40
CA LYS A 9 3.42 -29.97 2.46
C LYS A 9 2.73 -28.77 3.13
N ILE A 10 2.19 -28.94 4.34
CA ILE A 10 1.54 -27.84 5.07
C ILE A 10 2.53 -26.72 5.41
N LYS A 11 3.76 -27.06 5.83
CA LYS A 11 4.82 -26.06 6.08
C LYS A 11 5.19 -25.29 4.82
N SER A 12 5.31 -25.96 3.68
CA SER A 12 5.63 -25.31 2.40
C SER A 12 4.52 -24.33 1.98
N ILE A 13 3.25 -24.74 2.10
CA ILE A 13 2.11 -23.88 1.75
C ILE A 13 2.07 -22.65 2.66
N PHE A 14 2.27 -22.83 3.97
CA PHE A 14 2.27 -21.73 4.93
C PHE A 14 3.40 -20.74 4.68
N ASN A 15 4.61 -21.21 4.36
CA ASN A 15 5.73 -20.34 4.03
C ASN A 15 5.47 -19.53 2.76
N ASN A 16 4.92 -20.15 1.71
CA ASN A 16 4.58 -19.46 0.46
C ASN A 16 3.52 -18.37 0.71
N PHE A 17 2.50 -18.66 1.52
CA PHE A 17 1.47 -17.68 1.88
C PHE A 17 2.04 -16.46 2.63
N LEU A 18 2.98 -16.68 3.55
CA LEU A 18 3.66 -15.60 4.27
C LEU A 18 4.53 -14.75 3.33
N GLU A 19 5.19 -15.38 2.36
CA GLU A 19 5.97 -14.70 1.34
C GLU A 19 5.08 -13.81 0.45
N GLU A 20 3.97 -14.34 -0.05
CA GLU A 20 2.98 -13.59 -0.84
C GLU A 20 2.44 -12.38 -0.07
N LYS A 21 2.11 -12.57 1.22
CA LYS A 21 1.64 -11.48 2.07
C LYS A 21 2.73 -10.42 2.31
N TRP A 22 3.99 -10.82 2.42
CA TRP A 22 5.11 -9.89 2.56
C TRP A 22 5.35 -9.09 1.27
N VAL A 23 5.31 -9.74 0.10
CA VAL A 23 5.46 -9.08 -1.20
C VAL A 23 4.31 -8.09 -1.43
N ALA A 24 3.06 -8.50 -1.21
CA ALA A 24 1.90 -7.63 -1.32
C ALA A 24 2.02 -6.36 -0.46
N ARG A 25 2.57 -6.52 0.74
CA ARG A 25 2.84 -5.41 1.65
C ARG A 25 3.88 -4.44 1.13
N GLN A 26 4.99 -4.94 0.55
CA GLN A 26 5.99 -4.07 -0.06
C GLN A 26 5.40 -3.28 -1.23
N GLU A 27 4.63 -3.93 -2.12
CA GLU A 27 3.95 -3.25 -3.23
C GLU A 27 2.99 -2.15 -2.73
N LEU A 28 2.28 -2.38 -1.62
CA LEU A 28 1.38 -1.38 -1.03
C LEU A 28 2.16 -0.18 -0.46
N ILE A 29 3.29 -0.42 0.20
CA ILE A 29 4.15 0.63 0.75
C ILE A 29 4.73 1.49 -0.37
N GLU A 30 5.21 0.88 -1.46
CA GLU A 30 5.71 1.61 -2.63
C GLU A 30 4.61 2.48 -3.26
N ALA A 31 3.41 1.92 -3.43
CA ALA A 31 2.25 2.68 -3.90
C ALA A 31 1.90 3.86 -2.97
N TYR A 32 2.05 3.68 -1.66
CA TYR A 32 1.83 4.75 -0.68
C TYR A 32 2.88 5.86 -0.79
N ILE A 33 4.16 5.50 -0.93
CA ILE A 33 5.25 6.45 -1.14
C ILE A 33 5.01 7.29 -2.40
N GLU A 34 4.58 6.65 -3.49
CA GLU A 34 4.24 7.35 -4.73
C GLU A 34 3.04 8.29 -4.55
N CYS A 35 2.00 7.85 -3.85
CA CYS A 35 0.85 8.67 -3.48
C CYS A 35 1.28 9.94 -2.72
N CYS A 36 2.10 9.79 -1.68
CA CYS A 36 2.62 10.91 -0.89
C CYS A 36 3.47 11.88 -1.73
N LYS A 37 4.33 11.38 -2.63
CA LYS A 37 5.11 12.23 -3.55
C LYS A 37 4.22 13.03 -4.49
N LYS A 38 3.16 12.42 -5.05
CA LYS A 38 2.18 13.11 -5.91
C LYS A 38 1.43 14.20 -5.14
N ARG A 39 1.01 13.90 -3.90
CA ARG A 39 0.35 14.89 -3.01
C ARG A 39 1.27 16.07 -2.71
N LYS A 40 2.51 15.81 -2.26
CA LYS A 40 3.51 16.86 -1.99
C LYS A 40 3.75 17.75 -3.21
N LYS A 41 3.77 17.19 -4.42
CA LYS A 41 3.94 17.98 -5.66
C LYS A 41 2.79 18.97 -5.87
N ILE A 42 1.55 18.60 -5.56
CA ILE A 42 0.40 19.50 -5.67
C ILE A 42 0.47 20.56 -4.56
N GLU A 43 0.73 20.14 -3.32
CA GLU A 43 0.79 21.02 -2.16
C GLU A 43 2.00 21.98 -2.19
N SER A 44 3.08 21.62 -2.90
CA SER A 44 4.29 22.43 -3.08
C SER A 44 4.18 23.44 -4.22
N VAL A 45 3.19 23.34 -5.10
CA VAL A 45 2.92 24.40 -6.09
C VAL A 45 2.31 25.56 -5.30
N GLU A 46 3.07 26.64 -5.20
CA GLU A 46 2.78 27.84 -4.42
C GLU A 46 1.29 28.21 -4.46
N VAL A 47 0.62 28.10 -3.31
CA VAL A 47 -0.78 28.46 -3.10
C VAL A 47 -0.90 29.97 -3.25
N SER A 48 -0.94 30.45 -4.50
CA SER A 48 -1.01 31.88 -4.75
C SER A 48 -2.35 32.46 -4.30
N LYS A 49 -3.45 31.69 -4.25
CA LYS A 49 -4.74 32.13 -3.68
C LYS A 49 -5.63 30.95 -3.24
N GLY A 50 -5.54 30.55 -1.97
CA GLY A 50 -6.47 29.62 -1.33
C GLY A 50 -6.43 28.17 -1.85
N LEU A 51 -6.93 27.23 -1.04
CA LEU A 51 -7.23 25.87 -1.50
C LEU A 51 -8.33 25.97 -2.56
N ASP A 52 -7.96 26.18 -3.81
CA ASP A 52 -8.89 26.15 -4.92
C ASP A 52 -9.54 24.76 -4.96
N GLY A 53 -10.84 24.69 -5.23
CA GLY A 53 -11.57 23.41 -5.30
C GLY A 53 -10.94 22.43 -6.29
N HIS A 54 -10.15 22.95 -7.24
CA HIS A 54 -9.35 22.19 -8.19
C HIS A 54 -8.25 21.32 -7.56
N ASP A 55 -7.51 21.84 -6.56
CA ASP A 55 -6.45 21.07 -5.90
C ASP A 55 -7.04 20.04 -4.94
N GLY A 56 -8.16 20.36 -4.29
CA GLY A 56 -8.95 19.40 -3.51
C GLY A 56 -9.43 18.21 -4.35
N ALA A 57 -9.90 18.46 -5.59
CA ALA A 57 -10.31 17.40 -6.51
C ALA A 57 -9.14 16.49 -6.91
N LYS A 58 -7.96 17.05 -7.19
CA LYS A 58 -6.75 16.26 -7.52
C LYS A 58 -6.26 15.41 -6.35
N LEU A 59 -6.23 15.98 -5.13
CA LEU A 59 -5.87 15.25 -3.91
C LEU A 59 -6.84 14.10 -3.63
N LYS A 60 -8.14 14.34 -3.85
CA LYS A 60 -9.17 13.29 -3.78
C LYS A 60 -8.91 12.18 -4.80
N GLN A 61 -8.61 12.53 -6.05
CA GLN A 61 -8.31 11.53 -7.08
C GLN A 61 -7.09 10.68 -6.73
N ILE A 62 -5.99 11.30 -6.29
CA ILE A 62 -4.78 10.57 -5.87
C ILE A 62 -5.09 9.59 -4.72
N THR A 63 -5.95 9.99 -3.80
CA THR A 63 -6.38 9.12 -2.70
C THR A 63 -7.21 7.93 -3.21
N LEU A 64 -8.12 8.16 -4.16
CA LEU A 64 -8.93 7.10 -4.77
C LEU A 64 -8.05 6.13 -5.58
N ASP A 65 -7.09 6.63 -6.34
CA ASP A 65 -6.15 5.82 -7.13
C ASP A 65 -5.33 4.89 -6.21
N PHE A 66 -4.88 5.41 -5.05
CA PHE A 66 -4.17 4.59 -4.06
C PHE A 66 -5.08 3.50 -3.46
N ILE A 67 -6.34 3.81 -3.15
CA ILE A 67 -7.30 2.82 -2.63
C ILE A 67 -7.58 1.73 -3.67
N GLU A 68 -7.75 2.10 -4.94
CA GLU A 68 -7.92 1.14 -6.03
C GLU A 68 -6.68 0.26 -6.18
N LYS A 69 -5.49 0.86 -6.10
CA LYS A 69 -4.23 0.10 -6.13
C LYS A 69 -4.11 -0.91 -5.00
N GLY A 70 -4.50 -0.53 -3.79
CA GLY A 70 -4.57 -1.45 -2.65
C GLY A 70 -5.50 -2.63 -2.90
N LYS A 71 -6.68 -2.40 -3.51
CA LYS A 71 -7.61 -3.47 -3.90
C LYS A 71 -7.05 -4.39 -4.98
N GLU A 72 -6.36 -3.84 -5.98
CA GLU A 72 -5.68 -4.64 -7.01
C GLU A 72 -4.63 -5.57 -6.40
N ILE A 73 -3.80 -5.07 -5.48
CA ILE A 73 -2.77 -5.84 -4.79
C ILE A 73 -3.42 -6.96 -3.96
N MET A 74 -4.43 -6.65 -3.15
CA MET A 74 -5.13 -7.67 -2.36
C MET A 74 -5.73 -8.79 -3.24
N LYS A 75 -6.31 -8.42 -4.39
CA LYS A 75 -6.85 -9.38 -5.37
C LYS A 75 -5.74 -10.21 -6.03
N LYS A 76 -4.62 -9.60 -6.42
CA LYS A 76 -3.48 -10.26 -7.07
C LYS A 76 -2.89 -11.38 -6.20
N TYR A 77 -2.76 -11.12 -4.90
CA TYR A 77 -2.19 -12.08 -3.95
C TYR A 77 -3.24 -12.93 -3.22
N GLN A 78 -4.53 -12.77 -3.54
CA GLN A 78 -5.63 -13.50 -2.89
C GLN A 78 -5.59 -13.38 -1.35
N ILE A 79 -5.34 -12.16 -0.86
CA ILE A 79 -5.28 -11.86 0.57
C ILE A 79 -6.43 -10.92 0.97
N ASP A 80 -7.00 -11.17 2.15
CA ASP A 80 -8.14 -10.38 2.66
C ASP A 80 -7.73 -9.02 3.25
N GLY A 81 -6.44 -8.85 3.56
CA GLY A 81 -5.94 -7.62 4.15
C GLY A 81 -4.42 -7.60 4.33
N ILE A 82 -3.88 -6.38 4.27
CA ILE A 82 -2.48 -6.07 4.50
C ILE A 82 -2.39 -5.21 5.74
N ASP A 83 -1.54 -5.59 6.70
CA ASP A 83 -1.27 -4.76 7.86
C ASP A 83 -0.29 -3.65 7.47
N PHE A 84 -0.81 -2.42 7.44
CA PHE A 84 -0.04 -1.22 7.17
C PHE A 84 -0.44 -0.16 8.20
N SER A 85 0.38 -0.07 9.24
CA SER A 85 0.04 0.70 10.43
C SER A 85 0.13 2.21 10.18
N ARG A 86 -0.64 2.98 10.95
CA ARG A 86 -0.58 4.45 10.92
C ARG A 86 0.81 4.98 11.30
N GLU A 87 1.54 4.29 12.18
CA GLU A 87 2.89 4.69 12.56
C GLU A 87 3.86 4.61 11.37
N GLU A 88 3.73 3.58 10.54
CA GLU A 88 4.56 3.42 9.34
C GLU A 88 4.21 4.45 8.27
N MET A 89 2.91 4.69 8.05
CA MET A 89 2.45 5.77 7.19
C MET A 89 3.05 7.11 7.63
N PHE A 90 3.03 7.40 8.94
CA PHE A 90 3.59 8.62 9.49
C PHE A 90 5.12 8.73 9.29
N LYS A 91 5.87 7.63 9.45
CA LYS A 91 7.32 7.60 9.16
C LYS A 91 7.61 7.94 7.69
N ILE A 92 6.84 7.38 6.77
CA ILE A 92 6.94 7.65 5.33
C ILE A 92 6.61 9.12 5.05
N GLU A 93 5.47 9.61 5.54
CA GLU A 93 5.05 11.00 5.38
C GLU A 93 6.12 11.97 5.88
N LYS A 94 6.65 11.76 7.09
CA LYS A 94 7.72 12.59 7.68
C LYS A 94 9.00 12.62 6.85
N SER A 95 9.29 11.56 6.09
CA SER A 95 10.45 11.53 5.19
C SER A 95 10.21 12.26 3.86
N ILE A 96 8.95 12.41 3.48
CA ILE A 96 8.56 13.00 2.20
C ILE A 96 8.23 14.47 2.36
N PHE A 97 7.45 14.83 3.38
CA PHE A 97 6.98 16.18 3.69
C PHE A 97 7.99 16.96 4.51
#